data_AF-A0A8B9RYM4-F1
#
_entry.id   AF-A0A8B9RYM4-F1
#
_cell.length_a   1.000
_cell.length_b   1.000
_cell.length_c   1.000
_cell.angle_alpha   90.00
_cell.angle_beta   90.00
_cell.angle_gamma   90.00
#
_symmetry.space_group_name_H-M   'P 1'
#
loop_
_entity.id
_entity.type
_entity.pdbx_description
1 polymer ?
#
loop_
_entity_poly.entity_id
_entity_poly.type
_entity_poly.pdbx_seq_one_letter_code
_entity_poly.pdbx_strand_id
1 'polypeptide(L)'
;MSGRAGRRGQDMIGNVFFYDIPLPKVERLIKSNVPQLKGQFPLTVSLILRLMLLAAKADDKADARAKALSVLKHSLMSFRKERNAEILKIYFMFSLQFLIKEGYLDQEGNPIGFAGLVTHLYYYEPSNFVFVRFLVKGLFHKLCQPIKGSTVFSDDVLEKLVLILANLFGRKYLPACSMKYKCTFCQSKVFLEDLPEDFADAVNEYNTKVQENFAHFLLTTAKLADMEQEYRLPLSKTDFTSKNWHGSELASYLMDNTKSISAISPFACLSGVVDNDLFHREVINKAVLRSLGINVTNCPLLYLNKYDNRGRRRPLNAYALDFYKHGSLIALTTDNWLNEGDAYYALKDFSLLIKSIGTSLSELCDDPNDNVLLAFQQLGEIYEKKLKCVT
;
A
#
# COMPACT_ATOMS: atom_id res chain seq x y z
N MET A 1 19.62 -19.68 -4.48
CA MET A 1 18.93 -20.97 -4.75
C MET A 1 19.92 -22.07 -5.10
N SER A 2 20.83 -21.86 -6.07
CA SER A 2 21.88 -22.84 -6.44
C SER A 2 22.74 -23.34 -5.27
N GLY A 3 23.05 -22.48 -4.29
CA GLY A 3 23.80 -22.87 -3.08
C GLY A 3 23.13 -23.91 -2.18
N ARG A 4 21.89 -24.33 -2.46
CA ARG A 4 21.19 -25.43 -1.74
C ARG A 4 21.20 -26.76 -2.50
N ALA A 5 21.82 -26.83 -3.68
CA ALA A 5 21.72 -27.98 -4.57
C ALA A 5 22.51 -29.23 -4.14
N GLY A 6 23.44 -29.11 -3.19
CA GLY A 6 24.22 -30.24 -2.67
C GLY A 6 24.04 -30.42 -1.17
N ARG A 7 23.75 -31.65 -0.73
CA ARG A 7 23.66 -31.99 0.70
C ARG A 7 25.06 -32.31 1.24
N ARG A 8 25.50 -31.50 2.20
CA ARG A 8 26.81 -31.66 2.85
C ARG A 8 26.94 -33.06 3.47
N GLY A 9 27.95 -33.82 3.05
CA GLY A 9 28.25 -35.15 3.58
C GLY A 9 27.48 -36.31 2.94
N GLN A 10 26.60 -36.05 1.97
CA GLN A 10 25.86 -37.09 1.24
C GLN A 10 26.14 -37.03 -0.26
N ASP A 11 26.05 -35.85 -0.86
CA ASP A 11 26.20 -35.68 -2.30
C ASP A 11 27.62 -35.21 -2.66
N MET A 12 28.24 -35.86 -3.66
CA MET A 12 29.57 -35.46 -4.18
C MET A 12 29.49 -34.22 -5.08
N ILE A 13 28.36 -34.03 -5.77
CA ILE A 13 28.07 -32.89 -6.65
C ILE A 13 26.64 -32.40 -6.44
N GLY A 14 26.42 -31.09 -6.57
CA GLY A 14 25.08 -30.50 -6.58
C GLY A 14 24.68 -30.13 -8.00
N ASN A 15 23.56 -30.67 -8.50
CA ASN A 15 23.10 -30.43 -9.86
C ASN A 15 22.17 -29.21 -9.90
N VAL A 16 22.45 -28.25 -10.79
CA VAL A 16 21.65 -27.04 -11.00
C VAL A 16 21.21 -26.98 -12.45
N PHE A 17 19.90 -26.98 -12.68
CA PHE A 17 19.30 -26.92 -14.02
C PHE A 17 18.66 -25.56 -14.26
N PHE A 18 18.95 -24.96 -15.42
CA PHE A 18 18.28 -23.75 -15.90
C PHE A 18 17.31 -24.14 -17.01
N TYR A 19 16.00 -23.96 -16.77
CA TYR A 19 14.96 -24.26 -17.75
C TYR A 19 14.58 -23.01 -18.52
N ASP A 20 14.61 -23.07 -19.86
CA ASP A 20 14.16 -21.99 -20.76
C ASP A 20 14.81 -20.62 -20.47
N ILE A 21 16.08 -20.64 -20.05
CA ILE A 21 16.87 -19.42 -19.83
C ILE A 21 17.94 -19.32 -20.91
N PRO A 22 18.02 -18.20 -21.67
CA PRO A 22 19.06 -18.01 -22.68
C PRO A 22 20.47 -18.12 -22.10
N LEU A 23 21.37 -18.77 -22.84
CA LEU A 23 22.76 -19.01 -22.42
C LEU A 23 23.49 -17.74 -21.94
N PRO A 24 23.40 -16.57 -22.61
CA PRO A 24 24.06 -15.35 -22.12
C PRO A 24 23.59 -14.90 -20.73
N LYS A 25 22.30 -15.14 -20.42
CA LYS A 25 21.73 -14.82 -19.11
C LYS A 25 22.20 -15.83 -18.06
N VAL A 26 22.34 -17.11 -18.42
CA VAL A 26 22.91 -18.15 -17.55
C VAL A 26 24.36 -17.81 -17.20
N GLU A 27 25.19 -17.50 -18.20
CA GLU A 27 26.58 -17.10 -17.98
C GLU A 27 26.69 -15.90 -17.03
N ARG A 28 25.83 -14.89 -17.23
CA ARG A 28 25.76 -13.73 -16.33
C ARG A 28 25.35 -14.12 -14.91
N LEU A 29 24.37 -15.01 -14.73
CA LEU A 29 23.90 -15.45 -13.41
C LEU A 29 24.95 -16.27 -12.66
N ILE A 30 25.73 -17.10 -13.37
CA ILE A 30 26.82 -17.90 -12.78
C ILE A 30 27.98 -17.00 -12.34
N LYS A 31 28.33 -15.99 -13.16
CA LYS A 31 29.47 -15.09 -12.91
C LYS A 31 29.11 -13.84 -12.10
N SER A 32 27.82 -13.55 -11.86
CA SER A 32 27.42 -12.33 -11.20
C SER A 32 27.86 -12.29 -9.74
N ASN A 33 28.37 -11.14 -9.32
CA ASN A 33 28.63 -10.87 -7.91
C ASN A 33 27.34 -10.90 -7.09
N VAL A 34 27.47 -11.29 -5.83
CA VAL A 34 26.37 -11.21 -4.86
C VAL A 34 25.90 -9.74 -4.79
N PRO A 35 24.59 -9.46 -4.90
CA PRO A 35 24.09 -8.11 -4.83
C PRO A 35 24.47 -7.48 -3.48
N GLN A 36 24.93 -6.23 -3.52
CA GLN A 36 25.22 -5.47 -2.31
C GLN A 36 23.93 -5.27 -1.50
N LEU A 37 24.02 -5.43 -0.19
CA LEU A 37 22.93 -5.09 0.72
C LEU A 37 22.70 -3.58 0.68
N LYS A 38 21.53 -3.17 0.22
CA LYS A 38 21.10 -1.78 0.17
C LYS A 38 19.90 -1.59 1.09
N GLY A 39 19.88 -0.49 1.85
CA GLY A 39 18.71 -0.10 2.62
C GLY A 39 17.55 0.28 1.70
N GLN A 40 16.37 -0.25 2.00
CA GLN A 40 15.11 0.17 1.38
C GLN A 40 14.57 1.43 2.08
N PHE A 41 13.68 2.15 1.41
CA PHE A 41 12.94 3.25 2.01
C PHE A 41 12.21 2.76 3.29
N PRO A 42 12.56 3.28 4.48
CA PRO A 42 12.14 2.69 5.76
C PRO A 42 10.85 3.30 6.33
N LEU A 43 10.39 4.45 5.81
CA LEU A 43 9.27 5.19 6.40
C LEU A 43 7.96 4.89 5.67
N THR A 44 6.91 4.63 6.45
CA THR A 44 5.52 4.63 6.01
C THR A 44 4.72 5.59 6.88
N VAL A 45 3.54 6.00 6.43
CA VAL A 45 2.72 6.94 7.19
C VAL A 45 2.27 6.31 8.52
N SER A 46 1.91 5.02 8.50
CA SER A 46 1.52 4.29 9.72
C SER A 46 2.69 4.09 10.67
N LEU A 47 3.92 3.91 10.18
CA LEU A 47 5.11 3.85 11.04
C LEU A 47 5.30 5.18 11.78
N ILE A 48 5.12 6.30 11.09
CA ILE A 48 5.27 7.63 11.70
C ILE A 48 4.18 7.85 12.75
N LEU A 49 2.92 7.49 12.47
CA LEU A 49 1.85 7.54 13.45
C LEU A 49 2.17 6.71 14.70
N ARG A 50 2.73 5.50 14.52
CA ARG A 50 3.17 4.64 15.62
C ARG A 50 4.28 5.26 16.47
N LEU A 51 5.25 5.92 15.84
CA LEU A 51 6.31 6.63 16.55
C LEU A 51 5.76 7.82 17.34
N MET A 52 4.80 8.57 16.77
CA MET A 52 4.13 9.66 17.48
C MET A 52 3.31 9.13 18.67
N LEU A 53 2.61 8.00 18.49
CA LEU A 53 1.86 7.35 19.56
C LEU A 53 2.77 6.86 20.69
N LEU A 54 3.91 6.23 20.36
CA LEU A 54 4.94 5.84 21.33
C LEU A 54 5.46 7.06 22.09
N ALA A 55 5.79 8.15 21.40
CA ALA A 55 6.32 9.36 22.02
C ALA A 55 5.32 10.09 22.92
N ALA A 56 4.00 9.95 22.65
CA ALA A 56 2.94 10.59 23.41
C ALA A 56 2.48 9.76 24.61
N LYS A 57 2.30 8.44 24.43
CA LYS A 57 1.66 7.55 25.42
C LYS A 57 2.63 6.76 26.31
N ALA A 58 3.93 6.76 26.04
CA ALA A 58 4.88 6.06 26.90
C ALA A 58 4.99 6.68 28.30
N ASP A 59 5.18 5.83 29.31
CA ASP A 59 5.41 6.25 30.70
C ASP A 59 6.67 7.11 30.81
N ASP A 60 7.77 6.66 30.21
CA ASP A 60 8.99 7.46 30.04
C ASP A 60 9.02 8.12 28.67
N LYS A 61 8.52 9.36 28.63
CA LYS A 61 8.47 10.18 27.41
C LYS A 61 9.86 10.52 26.87
N ALA A 62 10.88 10.62 27.73
CA ALA A 62 12.23 11.01 27.29
C ALA A 62 12.89 9.84 26.54
N ASP A 63 12.83 8.63 27.11
CA ASP A 63 13.31 7.41 26.48
C ASP A 63 12.54 7.10 25.19
N ALA A 64 11.22 7.22 25.20
CA ALA A 64 10.38 6.99 24.01
C ALA A 64 10.75 7.92 22.85
N ARG A 65 10.97 9.22 23.12
CA ARG A 65 11.44 10.19 22.13
C ARG A 65 12.83 9.84 21.60
N ALA A 66 13.75 9.44 22.48
CA ALA A 66 15.09 9.03 22.08
C ALA A 66 15.05 7.79 21.15
N LYS A 67 14.22 6.79 21.48
CA LYS A 67 13.98 5.61 20.65
C LYS A 67 13.37 5.96 19.29
N ALA A 68 12.35 6.81 19.26
CA ALA A 68 11.74 7.26 18.01
C ALA A 68 12.76 7.99 17.11
N LEU A 69 13.56 8.90 17.69
CA LEU A 69 14.62 9.60 16.96
C LEU A 69 15.71 8.65 16.46
N SER A 70 16.04 7.61 17.23
CA SER A 70 17.02 6.59 16.83
C SER A 70 16.57 5.85 15.57
N VAL A 71 15.31 5.42 15.53
CA VAL A 71 14.70 4.75 14.35
C VAL A 71 14.73 5.65 13.11
N LEU A 72 14.43 6.95 13.27
CA LEU A 72 14.42 7.91 12.16
C LEU A 72 15.83 8.26 11.66
N LYS A 73 16.83 8.31 12.54
CA LYS A 73 18.21 8.71 12.21
C LYS A 73 19.04 7.57 11.64
N HIS A 74 18.94 6.37 12.21
CA HIS A 74 19.87 5.26 11.96
C HIS A 74 19.32 4.23 10.96
N SER A 75 18.72 4.69 9.86
CA SER A 75 18.30 3.80 8.79
C SER A 75 19.48 3.28 7.96
N LEU A 76 19.40 2.05 7.47
CA LEU A 76 20.41 1.51 6.54
C LEU A 76 20.46 2.31 5.23
N MET A 77 19.35 2.98 4.86
CA MET A 77 19.28 3.83 3.66
C MET A 77 20.12 5.10 3.81
N SER A 78 20.16 5.69 5.01
CA SER A 78 20.95 6.89 5.34
C SER A 78 22.39 6.57 5.75
N PHE A 79 22.75 5.30 5.93
CA PHE A 79 24.09 4.90 6.34
C PHE A 79 25.15 5.39 5.34
N ARG A 80 26.02 6.31 5.80
CA ARG A 80 27.06 6.99 5.01
C ARG A 80 26.54 7.76 3.78
N LYS A 81 25.26 8.15 3.80
CA LYS A 81 24.60 8.89 2.70
C LYS A 81 23.73 10.01 3.27
N GLU A 82 24.32 11.18 3.48
CA GLU A 82 23.65 12.34 4.11
C GLU A 82 22.42 12.80 3.35
N ARG A 83 22.50 12.85 2.01
CA ARG A 83 21.37 13.18 1.15
C ARG A 83 20.14 12.29 1.37
N ASN A 84 20.34 10.99 1.58
CA ASN A 84 19.21 10.10 1.86
C ASN A 84 18.57 10.44 3.20
N ALA A 85 19.34 10.92 4.18
CA ALA A 85 18.78 11.38 5.44
C ALA A 85 17.90 12.64 5.26
N GLU A 86 18.26 13.54 4.35
CA GLU A 86 17.46 14.73 4.01
C GLU A 86 16.12 14.32 3.37
N ILE A 87 16.15 13.42 2.41
CA ILE A 87 14.94 12.86 1.77
C ILE A 87 14.00 12.25 2.82
N LEU A 88 14.55 11.50 3.79
CA LEU A 88 13.75 10.90 4.86
C LEU A 88 13.14 11.96 5.79
N LYS A 89 13.86 13.05 6.12
CA LYS A 89 13.30 14.17 6.90
C LYS A 89 12.16 14.86 6.16
N ILE A 90 12.33 15.07 4.85
CA ILE A 90 11.33 15.68 3.99
C ILE A 90 10.07 14.81 3.93
N TYR A 91 10.23 13.50 3.74
CA TYR A 91 9.10 12.57 3.75
C TYR A 91 8.44 12.43 5.12
N PHE A 92 9.21 12.51 6.21
CA PHE A 92 8.68 12.58 7.56
C PHE A 92 7.77 13.80 7.74
N MET A 93 8.18 14.96 7.22
CA MET A 93 7.36 16.17 7.23
C MET A 93 6.04 15.99 6.46
N PHE A 94 6.10 15.40 5.25
CA PHE A 94 4.88 15.06 4.50
C PHE A 94 3.95 14.17 5.30
N SER A 95 4.50 13.12 5.91
CA SER A 95 3.70 12.15 6.66
C SER A 95 3.04 12.80 7.89
N LEU A 96 3.76 13.67 8.60
CA LEU A 96 3.17 14.47 9.68
C LEU A 96 2.05 15.38 9.18
N GLN A 97 2.28 16.12 8.10
CA GLN A 97 1.28 17.01 7.53
C GLN A 97 0.03 16.24 7.06
N PHE A 98 0.22 15.07 6.45
CA PHE A 98 -0.86 14.16 6.08
C PHE A 98 -1.65 13.73 7.31
N LEU A 99 -0.96 13.28 8.37
CA LEU A 99 -1.61 12.81 9.60
C LEU A 99 -2.39 13.92 10.33
N ILE A 100 -1.88 15.15 10.32
CA ILE A 100 -2.58 16.32 10.87
C ILE A 100 -3.81 16.67 10.02
N LYS A 101 -3.66 16.73 8.68
CA LYS A 101 -4.76 17.06 7.74
C LYS A 101 -5.91 16.05 7.77
N GLU A 102 -5.61 14.78 7.99
CA GLU A 102 -6.62 13.72 8.11
C GLU A 102 -7.15 13.56 9.55
N GLY A 103 -6.66 14.34 10.51
CA GLY A 103 -7.18 14.36 11.88
C GLY A 103 -6.73 13.19 12.77
N TYR A 104 -5.58 12.59 12.48
CA TYR A 104 -4.96 11.56 13.34
C TYR A 104 -4.01 12.14 14.37
N LEU A 105 -3.45 13.32 14.09
CA LEU A 105 -2.61 14.09 15.01
C LEU A 105 -3.23 15.49 15.19
N ASP A 106 -3.08 16.05 16.39
CA ASP A 106 -3.35 17.47 16.62
C ASP A 106 -2.19 18.36 16.11
N GLN A 107 -2.31 19.67 16.27
CA GLN A 107 -1.27 20.63 15.87
C GLN A 107 0.03 20.51 16.68
N GLU A 108 -0.04 19.87 17.85
CA GLU A 108 1.11 19.64 18.76
C GLU A 108 1.79 18.29 18.47
N GLY A 109 1.20 17.45 17.62
CA GLY A 109 1.69 16.12 17.26
C GLY A 109 1.21 15.00 18.19
N ASN A 110 0.21 15.22 19.03
CA ASN A 110 -0.39 14.16 19.85
C ASN A 110 -1.43 13.36 19.04
N PRO A 111 -1.49 12.03 19.23
CA PRO A 111 -2.48 11.18 18.56
C PRO A 111 -3.90 11.41 19.08
N ILE A 112 -4.84 11.61 18.16
CA ILE A 112 -6.26 11.86 18.46
C ILE A 112 -7.20 10.95 17.66
N GLY A 113 -8.45 10.81 18.13
CA GLY A 113 -9.52 10.08 17.45
C GLY A 113 -9.13 8.64 17.08
N PHE A 114 -9.21 8.31 15.79
CA PHE A 114 -8.96 6.97 15.27
C PHE A 114 -7.48 6.56 15.18
N ALA A 115 -6.55 7.37 15.70
CA ALA A 115 -5.11 7.09 15.63
C ALA A 115 -4.73 5.70 16.21
N GLY A 116 -5.39 5.26 17.28
CA GLY A 116 -5.21 3.93 17.85
C GLY A 116 -5.61 2.83 16.87
N LEU A 117 -6.82 2.90 16.31
CA LEU A 117 -7.34 1.92 15.37
C LEU A 117 -6.48 1.80 14.10
N VAL A 118 -6.08 2.93 13.51
CA VAL A 118 -5.19 2.94 12.34
C VAL A 118 -3.85 2.30 12.64
N THR A 119 -3.34 2.53 13.86
CA THR A 119 -2.09 1.96 14.34
C THR A 119 -2.17 0.44 14.51
N HIS A 120 -3.28 -0.10 15.02
CA HIS A 120 -3.47 -1.56 15.10
C HIS A 120 -3.50 -2.22 13.71
N LEU A 121 -4.02 -1.52 12.70
CA LEU A 121 -4.12 -2.00 11.33
C LEU A 121 -2.92 -1.63 10.43
N TYR A 122 -1.76 -1.28 11.01
CA TYR A 122 -0.61 -0.74 10.25
C TYR A 122 -0.09 -1.65 9.12
N TYR A 123 -0.25 -2.97 9.24
CA TYR A 123 0.19 -3.94 8.23
C TYR A 123 -0.53 -3.78 6.88
N TYR A 124 -1.71 -3.16 6.91
CA TYR A 124 -2.58 -3.01 5.75
C TYR A 124 -2.58 -1.59 5.20
N GLU A 125 -1.51 -0.80 5.43
CA GLU A 125 -1.37 0.51 4.80
C GLU A 125 -1.46 0.40 3.26
N PRO A 126 -2.31 1.19 2.57
CA PRO A 126 -3.11 2.33 3.06
C PRO A 126 -4.61 2.02 3.35
N SER A 127 -5.02 0.75 3.31
CA SER A 127 -6.41 0.34 3.59
C SER A 127 -6.89 0.71 4.99
N ASN A 128 -5.99 0.82 5.97
CA ASN A 128 -6.30 1.29 7.31
C ASN A 128 -6.85 2.73 7.33
N PHE A 129 -6.27 3.65 6.56
CA PHE A 129 -6.76 5.03 6.44
C PHE A 129 -8.11 5.10 5.73
N VAL A 130 -8.28 4.31 4.67
CA VAL A 130 -9.55 4.23 3.92
C VAL A 130 -10.67 3.68 4.79
N PHE A 131 -10.38 2.66 5.61
CA PHE A 131 -11.35 2.10 6.54
C PHE A 131 -11.89 3.14 7.52
N VAL A 132 -11.02 3.98 8.09
CA VAL A 132 -11.45 5.10 8.94
C VAL A 132 -12.27 6.11 8.15
N ARG A 133 -11.91 6.41 6.89
CA ARG A 133 -12.73 7.28 6.03
C ARG A 133 -14.16 6.77 5.86
N PHE A 134 -14.35 5.45 5.76
CA PHE A 134 -15.68 4.83 5.71
C PHE A 134 -16.46 5.00 7.02
N LEU A 135 -15.78 4.88 8.17
CA LEU A 135 -16.38 5.13 9.50
C LEU A 135 -16.80 6.60 9.64
N VAL A 136 -15.89 7.54 9.33
CA VAL A 136 -16.14 9.00 9.44
C VAL A 136 -17.28 9.45 8.52
N LYS A 137 -17.39 8.86 7.31
CA LYS A 137 -18.52 9.13 6.40
C LYS A 137 -19.84 8.47 6.82
N GLY A 138 -19.83 7.62 7.85
CA GLY A 138 -21.02 6.90 8.29
C GLY A 138 -21.49 5.80 7.33
N LEU A 139 -20.62 5.33 6.41
CA LEU A 139 -21.02 4.29 5.42
C LEU A 139 -21.35 2.97 6.10
N PHE A 140 -20.59 2.59 7.13
CA PHE A 140 -20.89 1.39 7.92
C PHE A 140 -22.20 1.54 8.70
N HIS A 141 -22.54 2.72 9.22
CA HIS A 141 -23.84 2.94 9.88
C HIS A 141 -25.02 2.84 8.91
N LYS A 142 -24.84 3.23 7.65
CA LYS A 142 -25.85 3.04 6.60
C LYS A 142 -26.02 1.56 6.22
N LEU A 143 -24.93 0.81 6.18
CA LEU A 143 -24.92 -0.61 5.82
C LEU A 143 -25.44 -1.51 6.95
N CYS A 144 -24.96 -1.28 8.17
CA CYS A 144 -25.26 -2.06 9.36
C CYS A 144 -26.60 -1.61 9.96
N GLN A 145 -27.70 -1.92 9.28
CA GLN A 145 -29.05 -1.76 9.84
C GLN A 145 -29.55 -3.11 10.35
N PRO A 146 -29.95 -3.22 11.64
CA PRO A 146 -30.47 -4.46 12.17
C PRO A 146 -31.85 -4.78 11.57
N ILE A 147 -32.26 -6.04 11.69
CA ILE A 147 -33.62 -6.44 11.32
C ILE A 147 -34.61 -5.71 12.24
N LYS A 148 -35.72 -5.21 11.69
CA LYS A 148 -36.72 -4.44 12.44
C LYS A 148 -37.13 -5.17 13.72
N GLY A 149 -36.80 -4.58 14.88
CA GLY A 149 -37.16 -5.09 16.20
C GLY A 149 -36.18 -6.08 16.84
N SER A 150 -34.96 -6.26 16.30
CA SER A 150 -33.91 -7.08 16.93
C SER A 150 -32.54 -6.38 16.91
N THR A 151 -31.56 -6.97 17.61
CA THR A 151 -30.13 -6.61 17.55
C THR A 151 -29.35 -7.47 16.57
N VAL A 152 -30.04 -8.28 15.76
CA VAL A 152 -29.44 -9.26 14.85
C VAL A 152 -29.40 -8.71 13.43
N PHE A 153 -28.24 -8.82 12.79
CA PHE A 153 -28.03 -8.40 11.40
C PHE A 153 -28.37 -9.55 10.43
N SER A 154 -28.88 -9.19 9.25
CA SER A 154 -29.16 -10.16 8.19
C SER A 154 -27.87 -10.69 7.57
N ASP A 155 -27.94 -11.92 7.04
CA ASP A 155 -26.80 -12.52 6.35
C ASP A 155 -26.33 -11.70 5.14
N ASP A 156 -27.23 -11.00 4.44
CA ASP A 156 -26.88 -10.10 3.32
C ASP A 156 -26.03 -8.91 3.77
N VAL A 157 -26.34 -8.32 4.92
CA VAL A 157 -25.56 -7.21 5.51
C VAL A 157 -24.16 -7.70 5.90
N LEU A 158 -24.08 -8.85 6.56
CA LEU A 158 -22.80 -9.44 6.97
C LEU A 158 -21.97 -9.89 5.77
N GLU A 159 -22.59 -10.44 4.73
CA GLU A 159 -21.91 -10.80 3.48
C GLU A 159 -21.31 -9.57 2.80
N LYS A 160 -22.08 -8.47 2.70
CA LYS A 160 -21.57 -7.19 2.19
C LYS A 160 -20.43 -6.63 3.05
N LEU A 161 -20.52 -6.78 4.37
CA LEU A 161 -19.44 -6.39 5.28
C LEU A 161 -18.15 -7.18 5.01
N VAL A 162 -18.26 -8.51 4.83
CA VAL A 162 -17.11 -9.36 4.45
C VAL A 162 -16.57 -8.97 3.08
N LEU A 163 -17.43 -8.66 2.11
CA LEU A 163 -17.02 -8.20 0.78
C LEU A 163 -16.18 -6.91 0.86
N ILE A 164 -16.60 -5.94 1.68
CA ILE A 164 -15.86 -4.68 1.88
C ILE A 164 -14.51 -4.95 2.56
N LEU A 165 -14.51 -5.74 3.64
CA LEU A 165 -13.28 -6.08 4.36
C LEU A 165 -12.31 -6.91 3.49
N ALA A 166 -12.82 -7.81 2.65
CA ALA A 166 -12.00 -8.57 1.71
C ALA A 166 -11.37 -7.67 0.64
N ASN A 167 -12.11 -6.67 0.15
CA ASN A 167 -11.60 -5.68 -0.81
C ASN A 167 -10.51 -4.77 -0.22
N LEU A 168 -10.60 -4.44 1.07
CA LEU A 168 -9.62 -3.62 1.79
C LEU A 168 -8.41 -4.42 2.28
N PHE A 169 -8.64 -5.52 2.97
CA PHE A 169 -7.64 -6.24 3.77
C PHE A 169 -7.30 -7.62 3.20
N GLY A 170 -8.27 -8.32 2.61
CA GLY A 170 -8.11 -9.67 2.02
C GLY A 170 -7.52 -9.68 0.61
N ARG A 171 -6.60 -8.76 0.28
CA ARG A 171 -6.20 -8.50 -1.12
C ARG A 171 -5.22 -9.55 -1.68
N LYS A 172 -5.74 -10.66 -2.20
CA LYS A 172 -4.95 -11.65 -2.97
C LYS A 172 -5.29 -11.59 -4.46
N TYR A 173 -4.33 -11.16 -5.29
CA TYR A 173 -4.55 -11.01 -6.73
C TYR A 173 -4.31 -12.29 -7.51
N LEU A 174 -5.31 -12.70 -8.28
CA LEU A 174 -5.19 -13.79 -9.23
C LEU A 174 -4.47 -13.34 -10.51
N PRO A 175 -3.85 -14.28 -11.26
CA PRO A 175 -3.36 -14.00 -12.61
C PRO A 175 -4.47 -13.49 -13.53
N ALA A 176 -4.14 -12.59 -14.48
CA ALA A 176 -5.15 -12.08 -15.43
C ALA A 176 -5.75 -13.17 -16.33
N CYS A 177 -5.00 -14.26 -16.61
CA CYS A 177 -5.50 -15.40 -17.38
C CYS A 177 -6.61 -16.18 -16.66
N SER A 178 -6.70 -16.07 -15.33
CA SER A 178 -7.71 -16.75 -14.52
C SER A 178 -9.14 -16.42 -14.93
N MET A 179 -9.39 -15.19 -15.40
CA MET A 179 -10.73 -14.78 -15.85
C MET A 179 -11.28 -15.65 -16.98
N LYS A 180 -10.43 -16.33 -17.76
CA LYS A 180 -10.87 -17.26 -18.81
C LYS A 180 -11.60 -18.50 -18.25
N TYR A 181 -11.34 -18.86 -17.00
CA TYR A 181 -11.91 -20.02 -16.33
C TYR A 181 -13.18 -19.68 -15.53
N LYS A 182 -13.73 -18.47 -15.67
CA LYS A 182 -14.89 -18.01 -14.88
C LYS A 182 -16.13 -18.92 -15.00
N CYS A 183 -16.28 -19.61 -16.12
CA CYS A 183 -17.45 -20.46 -16.38
C CYS A 183 -17.35 -21.89 -15.81
N THR A 184 -16.25 -22.27 -15.15
CA THR A 184 -16.06 -23.67 -14.68
C THR A 184 -16.45 -23.91 -13.21
N PHE A 185 -16.87 -22.87 -12.48
CA PHE A 185 -17.13 -22.97 -11.04
C PHE A 185 -18.64 -23.04 -10.78
N CYS A 186 -19.12 -24.14 -10.17
CA CYS A 186 -20.55 -24.37 -9.95
C CYS A 186 -21.08 -23.80 -8.62
N GLN A 187 -20.22 -23.60 -7.62
CA GLN A 187 -20.64 -23.17 -6.28
C GLN A 187 -19.75 -22.08 -5.68
N SER A 188 -18.44 -22.15 -5.86
CA SER A 188 -17.49 -21.24 -5.21
C SER A 188 -17.44 -19.86 -5.90
N LYS A 189 -17.46 -18.79 -5.09
CA LYS A 189 -17.19 -17.42 -5.55
C LYS A 189 -15.67 -17.20 -5.59
N VAL A 190 -15.04 -17.53 -6.71
CA VAL A 190 -13.57 -17.40 -6.85
C VAL A 190 -13.11 -15.95 -7.04
N PHE A 191 -13.89 -15.16 -7.78
CA PHE A 191 -13.56 -13.77 -8.08
C PHE A 191 -14.31 -12.84 -7.14
N LEU A 192 -13.58 -12.00 -6.42
CA LEU A 192 -14.16 -11.00 -5.54
C LEU A 192 -14.90 -9.95 -6.37
N GLU A 193 -16.12 -9.65 -5.93
CA GLU A 193 -16.95 -8.60 -6.50
C GLU A 193 -16.36 -7.22 -6.18
N ASP A 194 -16.71 -6.24 -7.01
CA ASP A 194 -16.28 -4.85 -6.82
C ASP A 194 -16.90 -4.26 -5.54
N LEU A 195 -16.26 -3.23 -4.98
CA LEU A 195 -16.82 -2.51 -3.84
C LEU A 195 -18.19 -1.91 -4.23
N PRO A 196 -19.14 -1.84 -3.29
CA PRO A 196 -20.38 -1.11 -3.52
C PRO A 196 -20.08 0.35 -3.92
N GLU A 197 -20.93 0.93 -4.77
CA GLU A 197 -20.69 2.24 -5.41
C GLU A 197 -20.35 3.33 -4.38
N ASP A 198 -21.14 3.46 -3.31
CA ASP A 198 -20.90 4.42 -2.22
C ASP A 198 -19.49 4.30 -1.59
N PHE A 199 -19.00 3.07 -1.45
CA PHE A 199 -17.67 2.78 -0.90
C PHE A 199 -16.58 3.05 -1.93
N ALA A 200 -16.79 2.69 -3.19
CA ALA A 200 -15.86 2.98 -4.28
C ALA A 200 -15.69 4.49 -4.48
N ASP A 201 -16.76 5.26 -4.40
CA ASP A 201 -16.73 6.72 -4.49
C ASP A 201 -15.98 7.35 -3.32
N ALA A 202 -16.16 6.83 -2.10
CA ALA A 202 -15.38 7.26 -0.95
C ALA A 202 -13.87 6.97 -1.10
N VAL A 203 -13.49 5.85 -1.75
CA VAL A 203 -12.08 5.56 -2.08
C VAL A 203 -11.54 6.53 -3.12
N ASN A 204 -12.32 6.83 -4.16
CA ASN A 204 -11.91 7.75 -5.21
C ASN A 204 -11.72 9.16 -4.66
N GLU A 205 -12.64 9.66 -3.84
CA GLU A 205 -12.52 10.95 -3.16
C GLU A 205 -11.28 11.00 -2.26
N TYR A 206 -11.04 9.94 -1.46
CA TYR A 206 -9.84 9.82 -0.65
C TYR A 206 -8.58 9.92 -1.53
N ASN A 207 -8.50 9.10 -2.58
CA ASN A 207 -7.33 9.06 -3.46
C ASN A 207 -7.07 10.42 -4.14
N THR A 208 -8.10 11.13 -4.60
CA THR A 208 -7.96 12.47 -5.20
C THR A 208 -7.37 13.44 -4.19
N LYS A 209 -7.93 13.51 -2.97
CA LYS A 209 -7.42 14.39 -1.91
C LYS A 209 -5.95 14.08 -1.54
N VAL A 210 -5.60 12.80 -1.44
CA VAL A 210 -4.23 12.37 -1.13
C VAL A 210 -3.28 12.69 -2.29
N GLN A 211 -3.70 12.50 -3.54
CA GLN A 211 -2.92 12.83 -4.73
C GLN A 211 -2.61 14.32 -4.82
N GLU A 212 -3.60 15.19 -4.60
CA GLU A 212 -3.41 16.64 -4.57
C GLU A 212 -2.41 17.05 -3.49
N ASN A 213 -2.58 16.54 -2.27
CA ASN A 213 -1.65 16.81 -1.17
C ASN A 213 -0.23 16.35 -1.49
N PHE A 214 -0.08 15.18 -2.10
CA PHE A 214 1.22 14.64 -2.49
C PHE A 214 1.85 15.42 -3.65
N ALA A 215 1.07 15.85 -4.64
CA ALA A 215 1.55 16.68 -5.73
C ALA A 215 2.08 18.03 -5.21
N HIS A 216 1.35 18.70 -4.33
CA HIS A 216 1.83 19.94 -3.69
C HIS A 216 3.11 19.75 -2.87
N PHE A 217 3.23 18.60 -2.19
CA PHE A 217 4.45 18.22 -1.50
C PHE A 217 5.62 18.05 -2.47
N LEU A 218 5.44 17.35 -3.59
CA LEU A 218 6.48 17.21 -4.63
C LEU A 218 6.92 18.58 -5.19
N LEU A 219 5.97 19.47 -5.49
CA LEU A 219 6.25 20.84 -5.96
C LEU A 219 7.07 21.66 -4.95
N THR A 220 6.74 21.52 -3.66
CA THR A 220 7.45 22.24 -2.59
C THR A 220 8.87 21.70 -2.41
N THR A 221 9.01 20.37 -2.44
CA THR A 221 10.29 19.69 -2.20
C THR A 221 11.25 19.76 -3.36
N ALA A 222 10.76 19.98 -4.58
CA ALA A 222 11.58 20.20 -5.76
C ALA A 222 12.60 21.34 -5.59
N LYS A 223 12.32 22.34 -4.75
CA LYS A 223 13.27 23.41 -4.41
C LYS A 223 14.54 22.91 -3.73
N LEU A 224 14.49 21.72 -3.13
CA LEU A 224 15.60 21.07 -2.42
C LEU A 224 16.31 20.04 -3.31
N ALA A 225 15.89 19.87 -4.55
CA ALA A 225 16.48 18.93 -5.49
C ALA A 225 17.87 19.39 -5.92
N ASP A 226 18.77 18.42 -6.07
CA ASP A 226 20.07 18.64 -6.69
C ASP A 226 19.93 18.68 -8.22
N MET A 227 19.83 19.89 -8.76
CA MET A 227 19.64 20.12 -10.19
C MET A 227 20.86 19.74 -11.02
N GLU A 228 22.07 19.78 -10.47
CA GLU A 228 23.29 19.39 -11.22
C GLU A 228 23.23 17.92 -11.61
N GLN A 229 22.72 17.07 -10.74
CA GLN A 229 22.49 15.66 -11.06
C GLN A 229 21.34 15.47 -12.05
N GLU A 230 20.31 16.31 -12.01
CA GLU A 230 19.13 16.15 -12.88
C GLU A 230 19.41 16.52 -14.32
N TYR A 231 20.38 17.39 -14.60
CA TYR A 231 20.84 17.67 -15.96
C TYR A 231 21.81 16.61 -16.53
N ARG A 232 22.16 15.58 -15.75
CA ARG A 232 23.06 14.50 -16.16
C ARG A 232 22.33 13.19 -16.43
N LEU A 233 22.64 12.56 -17.56
CA LEU A 233 22.07 11.25 -17.89
C LEU A 233 22.56 10.17 -16.90
N PRO A 234 21.65 9.30 -16.38
CA PRO A 234 21.99 8.30 -15.36
C PRO A 234 23.11 7.33 -15.73
N LEU A 235 23.15 6.90 -16.99
CA LEU A 235 24.03 5.83 -17.45
C LEU A 235 25.33 6.37 -18.05
N SER A 236 25.22 7.29 -19.02
CA SER A 236 26.36 7.87 -19.72
C SER A 236 27.06 8.97 -18.94
N LYS A 237 26.39 9.57 -17.93
CA LYS A 237 26.85 10.75 -17.18
C LYS A 237 27.13 11.98 -18.05
N THR A 238 26.59 12.01 -19.27
CA THR A 238 26.68 13.18 -20.16
C THR A 238 25.90 14.35 -19.55
N ASP A 239 26.55 15.51 -19.53
CA ASP A 239 26.07 16.72 -18.89
C ASP A 239 25.41 17.66 -19.91
N PHE A 240 24.21 18.15 -19.59
CA PHE A 240 23.42 19.05 -20.45
C PHE A 240 23.28 20.46 -19.85
N THR A 241 24.13 20.85 -18.90
CA THR A 241 24.14 22.19 -18.27
C THR A 241 24.58 23.35 -19.18
N SER A 242 25.01 23.08 -20.43
CA SER A 242 25.61 24.10 -21.31
C SER A 242 24.60 25.16 -21.76
N LYS A 243 24.97 26.44 -21.58
CA LYS A 243 24.15 27.64 -21.88
C LYS A 243 24.32 28.21 -23.30
N ASN A 244 25.02 27.53 -24.21
CA ASN A 244 25.28 28.08 -25.55
C ASN A 244 24.05 27.87 -26.43
N TRP A 245 23.19 28.88 -26.45
CA TRP A 245 21.94 28.86 -27.19
C TRP A 245 22.06 29.71 -28.45
N HIS A 246 21.98 29.06 -29.62
CA HIS A 246 22.00 29.72 -30.92
C HIS A 246 20.57 29.90 -31.44
N GLY A 247 19.85 30.90 -30.94
CA GLY A 247 18.80 31.62 -31.68
C GLY A 247 17.67 30.84 -32.38
N SER A 248 17.33 29.61 -31.99
CA SER A 248 16.34 28.80 -32.73
C SER A 248 14.90 29.11 -32.30
N GLU A 249 14.04 29.47 -33.26
CA GLU A 249 12.60 29.71 -33.02
C GLU A 249 11.89 28.52 -32.38
N LEU A 250 12.23 27.29 -32.78
CA LEU A 250 11.67 26.07 -32.19
C LEU A 250 12.04 25.97 -30.71
N ALA A 251 13.28 26.29 -30.34
CA ALA A 251 13.70 26.20 -28.96
C ALA A 251 13.10 27.35 -28.12
N SER A 252 12.85 28.54 -28.69
CA SER A 252 12.06 29.60 -28.02
C SER A 252 10.64 29.14 -27.74
N TYR A 253 9.98 28.53 -28.73
CA TYR A 253 8.63 27.98 -28.59
C TYR A 253 8.57 26.88 -27.51
N LEU A 254 9.57 26.00 -27.46
CA LEU A 254 9.66 24.98 -26.41
C LEU A 254 9.89 25.62 -25.03
N MET A 255 10.78 26.60 -24.91
CA MET A 255 11.05 27.30 -23.63
C MET A 255 9.84 28.10 -23.12
N ASP A 256 9.01 28.65 -24.01
CA ASP A 256 7.78 29.33 -23.60
C ASP A 256 6.75 28.37 -22.99
N ASN A 257 6.74 27.12 -23.44
CA ASN A 257 5.86 26.06 -22.92
C ASN A 257 6.38 25.41 -21.62
N THR A 258 7.63 25.64 -21.21
CA THR A 258 8.23 25.03 -20.00
C THR A 258 8.14 25.89 -18.74
N LYS A 259 7.43 27.03 -18.77
CA LYS A 259 7.38 28.01 -17.66
C LYS A 259 6.83 27.46 -16.33
N SER A 260 6.12 26.34 -16.33
CA SER A 260 5.54 25.70 -15.14
C SER A 260 6.22 24.37 -14.81
N ILE A 261 7.56 24.35 -14.78
CA ILE A 261 8.33 23.13 -14.56
C ILE A 261 9.30 23.34 -13.40
N SER A 262 8.89 22.91 -12.22
CA SER A 262 9.67 22.99 -10.99
C SER A 262 10.06 21.62 -10.47
N ALA A 263 9.16 20.64 -10.52
CA ALA A 263 9.34 19.32 -9.91
C ALA A 263 9.57 18.18 -10.91
N ILE A 264 9.60 18.50 -12.21
CA ILE A 264 9.75 17.55 -13.29
C ILE A 264 11.19 17.54 -13.80
N SER A 265 11.67 16.34 -14.11
CA SER A 265 12.96 16.10 -14.73
C SER A 265 13.07 16.86 -16.06
N PRO A 266 14.21 17.54 -16.32
CA PRO A 266 14.45 18.22 -17.59
C PRO A 266 14.27 17.33 -18.82
N PHE A 267 14.50 16.02 -18.68
CA PHE A 267 14.33 15.06 -19.78
C PHE A 267 12.87 14.65 -20.01
N ALA A 268 12.09 14.51 -18.94
CA ALA A 268 10.67 14.18 -19.02
C ALA A 268 9.84 15.35 -19.56
N CYS A 269 10.24 16.57 -19.21
CA CYS A 269 9.72 17.83 -19.74
C CYS A 269 9.69 17.86 -21.29
N LEU A 270 10.71 17.31 -21.97
CA LEU A 270 10.75 17.24 -23.44
C LEU A 270 9.61 16.44 -24.06
N SER A 271 8.91 15.62 -23.28
CA SER A 271 7.72 14.88 -23.71
C SER A 271 6.42 15.67 -23.56
N GLY A 272 6.50 16.96 -23.17
CA GLY A 272 5.34 17.84 -22.95
C GLY A 272 4.71 17.74 -21.55
N VAL A 273 5.37 17.08 -20.60
CA VAL A 273 4.88 16.91 -19.22
C VAL A 273 5.16 18.17 -18.41
N VAL A 274 4.14 18.69 -17.73
CA VAL A 274 4.17 19.91 -16.90
C VAL A 274 3.77 19.64 -15.46
N ASP A 275 4.06 20.56 -14.54
CA ASP A 275 3.86 20.34 -13.08
C ASP A 275 2.41 19.93 -12.72
N ASN A 276 1.42 20.40 -13.48
CA ASN A 276 0.01 20.01 -13.32
C ASN A 276 -0.26 18.52 -13.62
N ASP A 277 0.61 17.86 -14.40
CA ASP A 277 0.47 16.43 -14.67
C ASP A 277 0.89 15.58 -13.46
N LEU A 278 1.56 16.15 -12.46
CA LEU A 278 1.93 15.44 -11.22
C LEU A 278 0.74 15.09 -10.35
N PHE A 279 -0.42 15.72 -10.58
CA PHE A 279 -1.69 15.34 -9.95
C PHE A 279 -2.19 13.99 -10.47
N HIS A 280 -1.67 13.53 -11.62
CA HIS A 280 -1.92 12.20 -12.15
C HIS A 280 -0.83 11.21 -11.75
N ARG A 281 -1.20 10.20 -10.96
CA ARG A 281 -0.30 9.17 -10.42
C ARG A 281 0.63 8.48 -11.44
N GLU A 282 0.18 8.34 -12.69
CA GLU A 282 0.89 7.57 -13.73
C GLU A 282 2.15 8.29 -14.23
N VAL A 283 2.19 9.60 -13.96
CA VAL A 283 3.24 10.53 -14.37
C VAL A 283 4.33 10.61 -13.31
N ILE A 284 3.97 10.53 -12.01
CA ILE A 284 4.88 10.74 -10.87
C ILE A 284 6.20 9.97 -11.01
N ASN A 285 6.16 8.64 -11.14
CA ASN A 285 7.38 7.82 -11.23
C ASN A 285 8.21 8.06 -12.50
N LYS A 286 7.61 8.62 -13.55
CA LYS A 286 8.26 8.83 -14.84
C LYS A 286 8.87 10.23 -14.96
N ALA A 287 8.23 11.21 -14.33
CA ALA A 287 8.48 12.61 -14.57
C ALA A 287 9.15 13.33 -13.41
N VAL A 288 8.94 12.92 -12.15
CA VAL A 288 9.49 13.63 -10.98
C VAL A 288 11.01 13.61 -10.98
N LEU A 289 11.62 14.69 -10.46
CA LEU A 289 13.07 14.80 -10.25
C LEU A 289 13.59 13.58 -9.48
N ARG A 290 14.53 12.86 -10.11
CA ARG A 290 15.08 11.60 -9.57
C ARG A 290 15.83 11.83 -8.26
N SER A 291 16.44 13.01 -8.14
CA SER A 291 17.20 13.49 -6.99
C SER A 291 16.42 13.48 -5.68
N LEU A 292 15.09 13.59 -5.73
CA LEU A 292 14.20 13.55 -4.58
C LEU A 292 14.03 12.15 -4.00
N GLY A 293 14.24 11.10 -4.79
CA GLY A 293 14.14 9.71 -4.33
C GLY A 293 12.77 9.29 -3.78
N ILE A 294 11.71 10.06 -4.09
CA ILE A 294 10.33 9.81 -3.67
C ILE A 294 9.55 9.21 -4.86
N ASN A 295 8.82 8.14 -4.62
CA ASN A 295 8.01 7.44 -5.62
C ASN A 295 6.52 7.52 -5.28
N VAL A 296 5.66 7.20 -6.25
CA VAL A 296 4.21 7.06 -6.03
C VAL A 296 3.87 6.01 -4.96
N THR A 297 4.75 5.04 -4.72
CA THR A 297 4.59 4.02 -3.66
C THR A 297 4.70 4.60 -2.26
N ASN A 298 5.26 5.80 -2.12
CA ASN A 298 5.32 6.55 -0.87
C ASN A 298 4.02 7.34 -0.61
N CYS A 299 3.12 7.41 -1.59
CA CYS A 299 1.82 8.03 -1.42
C CYS A 299 0.80 6.96 -0.96
N PRO A 300 0.05 7.16 0.15
CA PRO A 300 -0.84 6.16 0.72
C PRO A 300 -2.15 6.03 -0.10
N LEU A 301 -2.05 5.57 -1.35
CA LEU A 301 -3.15 5.42 -2.31
C LEU A 301 -3.68 3.98 -2.35
N LEU A 302 -5.00 3.84 -2.28
CA LEU A 302 -5.66 2.54 -2.42
C LEU A 302 -6.14 2.33 -3.86
N TYR A 303 -5.45 1.46 -4.58
CA TYR A 303 -5.84 1.09 -5.94
C TYR A 303 -6.99 0.08 -5.93
N LEU A 304 -8.18 0.46 -6.40
CA LEU A 304 -9.31 -0.47 -6.57
C LEU A 304 -8.96 -1.60 -7.55
N ASN A 305 -8.38 -1.24 -8.69
CA ASN A 305 -8.01 -2.17 -9.75
C ASN A 305 -6.48 -2.30 -9.88
N LYS A 306 -6.03 -3.52 -10.21
CA LYS A 306 -4.63 -3.81 -10.54
C LYS A 306 -4.55 -4.39 -11.94
N TYR A 307 -3.55 -3.96 -12.70
CA TYR A 307 -3.32 -4.41 -14.07
C TYR A 307 -1.98 -5.12 -14.19
N ASP A 308 -1.86 -6.03 -15.14
CA ASP A 308 -0.58 -6.62 -15.52
C ASP A 308 0.19 -5.72 -16.51
N ASN A 309 1.41 -6.12 -16.87
CA ASN A 309 2.26 -5.37 -17.80
C ASN A 309 1.67 -5.25 -19.23
N ARG A 310 0.57 -5.95 -19.52
CA ARG A 310 -0.15 -5.89 -20.81
C ARG A 310 -1.47 -5.12 -20.69
N GLY A 311 -1.72 -4.46 -19.55
CA GLY A 311 -2.95 -3.70 -19.30
C GLY A 311 -4.17 -4.55 -18.98
N ARG A 312 -4.04 -5.85 -18.70
CA ARG A 312 -5.17 -6.72 -18.35
C ARG A 312 -5.46 -6.67 -16.86
N ARG A 313 -6.74 -6.58 -16.49
CA ARG A 313 -7.20 -6.54 -15.09
C ARG A 313 -6.83 -7.85 -14.38
N ARG A 314 -6.22 -7.73 -13.20
CA ARG A 314 -5.96 -8.83 -12.27
C ARG A 314 -7.07 -8.84 -11.22
N PRO A 315 -7.98 -9.82 -11.23
CA PRO A 315 -9.05 -9.86 -10.25
C PRO A 315 -8.53 -10.24 -8.86
N LEU A 316 -9.28 -9.86 -7.84
CA LEU A 316 -9.05 -10.31 -6.47
C LEU A 316 -9.69 -11.69 -6.27
N ASN A 317 -9.05 -12.50 -5.44
CA ASN A 317 -9.54 -13.79 -4.98
C ASN A 317 -10.57 -13.57 -3.87
N ALA A 318 -11.75 -14.20 -3.96
CA ALA A 318 -12.82 -14.05 -2.98
C ALA A 318 -12.73 -15.02 -1.79
N TYR A 319 -11.59 -15.67 -1.56
CA TYR A 319 -11.41 -16.70 -0.51
C TYR A 319 -12.08 -16.40 0.83
N ALA A 320 -12.01 -15.16 1.33
CA ALA A 320 -12.62 -14.78 2.62
C ALA A 320 -14.16 -14.74 2.55
N LEU A 321 -14.70 -14.23 1.44
CA LEU A 321 -16.14 -14.19 1.18
C LEU A 321 -16.70 -15.59 0.87
N ASP A 322 -15.97 -16.35 0.08
CA ASP A 322 -16.30 -17.72 -0.31
C ASP A 322 -16.33 -18.63 0.92
N PHE A 323 -15.32 -18.52 1.78
CA PHE A 323 -15.30 -19.20 3.07
C PHE A 323 -16.45 -18.75 3.98
N TYR A 324 -16.75 -17.45 4.01
CA TYR A 324 -17.88 -16.96 4.80
C TYR A 324 -19.21 -17.57 4.33
N LYS A 325 -19.42 -17.81 3.05
CA LYS A 325 -20.64 -18.47 2.54
C LYS A 325 -20.67 -19.96 2.82
N HIS A 326 -19.63 -20.68 2.43
CA HIS A 326 -19.65 -22.14 2.37
C HIS A 326 -19.02 -22.83 3.59
N GLY A 327 -18.13 -22.15 4.32
CA GLY A 327 -17.42 -22.72 5.47
C GLY A 327 -16.50 -23.88 5.13
N SER A 328 -16.03 -24.00 3.88
CA SER A 328 -15.24 -25.14 3.41
C SER A 328 -13.83 -24.72 3.02
N LEU A 329 -12.80 -25.29 3.66
CA LEU A 329 -11.40 -25.12 3.25
C LEU A 329 -11.12 -25.88 1.94
N ILE A 330 -11.79 -27.01 1.71
CA ILE A 330 -11.62 -27.82 0.51
C ILE A 330 -12.04 -27.01 -0.74
N ALA A 331 -13.11 -26.24 -0.66
CA ALA A 331 -13.54 -25.36 -1.76
C ALA A 331 -12.47 -24.29 -2.09
N LEU A 332 -11.70 -23.83 -1.10
CA LEU A 332 -10.61 -22.89 -1.32
C LEU A 332 -9.41 -23.52 -2.03
N THR A 333 -9.12 -24.79 -1.74
CA THR A 333 -8.00 -25.49 -2.37
C THR A 333 -8.32 -25.93 -3.79
N THR A 334 -9.56 -26.33 -4.07
CA THR A 334 -9.99 -26.75 -5.40
C THR A 334 -10.20 -25.57 -6.34
N ASP A 335 -10.92 -24.53 -5.90
CA ASP A 335 -11.48 -23.53 -6.81
C ASP A 335 -10.74 -22.19 -6.72
N ASN A 336 -10.28 -21.81 -5.52
CA ASN A 336 -9.60 -20.52 -5.29
C ASN A 336 -8.07 -20.58 -5.53
N TRP A 337 -7.54 -21.71 -6.00
CA TRP A 337 -6.11 -21.94 -6.27
C TRP A 337 -5.19 -21.54 -5.12
N LEU A 338 -5.60 -21.86 -3.89
CA LEU A 338 -4.77 -21.70 -2.70
C LEU A 338 -4.27 -23.06 -2.25
N ASN A 339 -3.01 -23.15 -1.83
CA ASN A 339 -2.57 -24.32 -1.10
C ASN A 339 -3.28 -24.38 0.25
N GLU A 340 -3.52 -25.58 0.78
CA GLU A 340 -4.27 -25.78 2.02
C GLU A 340 -3.72 -24.96 3.19
N GLY A 341 -2.39 -25.00 3.41
CA GLY A 341 -1.74 -24.19 4.43
C GLY A 341 -1.92 -22.69 4.20
N ASP A 342 -1.71 -22.21 2.96
CA ASP A 342 -1.85 -20.79 2.60
C ASP A 342 -3.30 -20.28 2.72
N ALA A 343 -4.27 -21.16 2.49
CA ALA A 343 -5.69 -20.89 2.68
C ALA A 343 -6.00 -20.75 4.18
N TYR A 344 -5.61 -21.73 4.99
CA TYR A 344 -5.83 -21.72 6.43
C TYR A 344 -5.20 -20.48 7.11
N TYR A 345 -3.93 -20.17 6.81
CA TYR A 345 -3.28 -18.98 7.36
C TYR A 345 -4.00 -17.69 6.95
N ALA A 346 -4.43 -17.58 5.69
CA ALA A 346 -5.14 -16.39 5.23
C ALA A 346 -6.52 -16.22 5.87
N LEU A 347 -7.24 -17.31 6.15
CA LEU A 347 -8.50 -17.27 6.88
C LEU A 347 -8.28 -16.92 8.35
N LYS A 348 -7.23 -17.47 8.97
CA LYS A 348 -6.85 -17.15 10.35
C LYS A 348 -6.47 -15.68 10.51
N ASP A 349 -5.65 -15.16 9.61
CA ASP A 349 -5.27 -13.75 9.59
C ASP A 349 -6.49 -12.85 9.40
N PHE A 350 -7.41 -13.22 8.51
CA PHE A 350 -8.65 -12.47 8.30
C PHE A 350 -9.59 -12.51 9.52
N SER A 351 -9.69 -13.66 10.21
CA SER A 351 -10.44 -13.78 11.47
C SER A 351 -9.84 -12.89 12.57
N LEU A 352 -8.51 -12.90 12.72
CA LEU A 352 -7.79 -12.02 13.65
C LEU A 352 -8.00 -10.55 13.32
N LEU A 353 -8.05 -10.19 12.04
CA LEU A 353 -8.35 -8.84 11.59
C LEU A 353 -9.76 -8.40 12.01
N ILE A 354 -10.79 -9.21 11.76
CA ILE A 354 -12.18 -8.89 12.17
C ILE A 354 -12.24 -8.67 13.69
N LYS A 355 -11.60 -9.55 14.46
CA LYS A 355 -11.52 -9.42 15.92
C LYS A 355 -10.80 -8.15 16.34
N SER A 356 -9.64 -7.84 15.74
CA SER A 356 -8.87 -6.64 16.05
C SER A 356 -9.68 -5.37 15.76
N ILE A 357 -10.46 -5.34 14.68
CA ILE A 357 -11.37 -4.24 14.38
C ILE A 357 -12.47 -4.16 15.44
N GLY A 358 -13.11 -5.28 15.77
CA GLY A 358 -14.16 -5.34 16.80
C GLY A 358 -13.68 -4.84 18.17
N THR A 359 -12.51 -5.29 18.63
CA THR A 359 -11.89 -4.81 19.89
C THR A 359 -11.56 -3.32 19.81
N SER A 360 -10.96 -2.85 18.71
CA SER A 360 -10.62 -1.43 18.55
C SER A 360 -11.86 -0.54 18.53
N LEU A 361 -12.96 -1.01 17.92
CA LEU A 361 -14.24 -0.30 17.92
C LEU A 361 -14.87 -0.30 19.32
N SER A 362 -14.79 -1.39 20.08
CA SER A 362 -15.31 -1.42 21.46
C SER A 362 -14.57 -0.49 22.41
N GLU A 363 -13.27 -0.25 22.17
CA GLU A 363 -12.49 0.70 22.96
C GLU A 363 -12.76 2.16 22.59
N LEU A 364 -13.22 2.41 21.36
CA LEU A 364 -13.50 3.76 20.84
C LEU A 364 -14.97 4.17 20.97
N CYS A 365 -15.89 3.21 21.06
CA CYS A 365 -17.32 3.47 21.11
C CYS A 365 -17.81 3.45 22.55
N ASP A 366 -18.35 4.58 23.01
CA ASP A 366 -18.96 4.69 24.34
C ASP A 366 -20.35 4.05 24.41
N ASP A 367 -21.02 3.88 23.26
CA ASP A 367 -22.35 3.25 23.17
C ASP A 367 -22.23 1.74 22.90
N PRO A 368 -22.54 0.87 23.89
CA PRO A 368 -22.49 -0.57 23.71
C PRO A 368 -23.55 -1.10 22.71
N ASN A 369 -24.56 -0.28 22.36
CA ASN A 369 -25.61 -0.65 21.42
C ASN A 369 -25.39 -0.10 20.01
N ASP A 370 -24.19 0.43 19.70
CA ASP A 370 -23.89 0.89 18.36
C ASP A 370 -24.01 -0.24 17.33
N ASN A 371 -24.74 0.05 16.24
CA ASN A 371 -25.05 -0.96 15.23
C ASN A 371 -23.79 -1.48 14.51
N VAL A 372 -22.78 -0.63 14.32
CA VAL A 372 -21.54 -1.04 13.66
C VAL A 372 -20.76 -1.97 14.59
N LEU A 373 -20.62 -1.60 15.87
CA LEU A 373 -19.96 -2.44 16.86
C LEU A 373 -20.59 -3.84 16.95
N LEU A 374 -21.92 -3.91 17.09
CA LEU A 374 -22.65 -5.17 17.18
C LEU A 374 -22.51 -6.01 15.89
N ALA A 375 -22.52 -5.38 14.72
CA ALA A 375 -22.34 -6.08 13.44
C ALA A 375 -20.94 -6.70 13.32
N PHE A 376 -19.88 -6.00 13.74
CA PHE A 376 -18.52 -6.53 13.74
C PHE A 376 -18.33 -7.65 14.76
N GLN A 377 -18.96 -7.56 15.94
CA GLN A 377 -18.95 -8.63 16.93
C GLN A 377 -19.67 -9.89 16.41
N GLN A 378 -20.90 -9.74 15.88
CA GLN A 378 -21.65 -10.84 15.29
C GLN A 378 -20.87 -11.48 14.13
N LEU A 379 -20.27 -10.69 13.25
CA LEU A 379 -19.44 -11.19 12.15
C LEU A 379 -18.24 -11.99 12.68
N GLY A 380 -17.54 -11.45 13.66
CA GLY A 380 -16.36 -12.08 14.26
C GLY A 380 -16.69 -13.45 14.86
N GLU A 381 -17.79 -13.55 15.59
CA GLU A 381 -18.25 -14.82 16.16
C GLU A 381 -18.62 -15.85 15.09
N ILE A 382 -19.39 -15.45 14.07
CA ILE A 382 -19.81 -16.36 12.99
C ILE A 382 -18.58 -16.87 12.23
N TYR A 383 -17.67 -15.97 11.87
CA TYR A 383 -16.48 -16.32 11.11
C TYR A 383 -15.56 -17.25 11.91
N GLU A 384 -15.37 -16.98 13.20
CA GLU A 384 -14.58 -17.84 14.09
C GLU A 384 -15.22 -19.22 14.30
N LYS A 385 -16.55 -19.28 14.50
CA LYS A 385 -17.27 -20.55 14.61
C LYS A 385 -17.05 -21.41 13.36
N LYS A 386 -17.18 -20.81 12.16
CA LYS A 386 -16.90 -21.50 10.89
C LYS A 386 -15.45 -21.97 10.80
N LEU A 387 -14.48 -21.15 11.20
CA LEU A 387 -13.06 -21.53 11.19
C LEU A 387 -12.76 -22.71 12.12
N LYS A 388 -13.36 -22.73 13.32
CA LYS A 388 -13.22 -23.83 14.29
C LYS A 388 -13.85 -25.15 13.84
N CYS A 389 -14.88 -25.11 13.00
CA CYS A 389 -15.49 -26.32 12.45
C CYS A 389 -14.64 -27.01 11.38
N VAL A 390 -13.60 -26.33 10.88
CA VAL A 390 -12.77 -26.79 9.77
C VAL A 390 -11.37 -27.22 10.23
N THR A 391 -10.97 -26.79 11.44
CA THR A 391 -9.84 -27.34 12.21
C THR A 391 -10.25 -28.56 12.99
#